data_AF-A0A1U7LJZ2-F1
#
_entry.id   AF-A0A1U7LJZ2-F1
#
_cell.length_a   1.000
_cell.length_b   1.000
_cell.length_c   1.000
_cell.angle_alpha   90.00
_cell.angle_beta   90.00
_cell.angle_gamma   90.00
#
_symmetry.space_group_name_H-M   'P 1'
#
loop_
_entity.id
_entity.type
_entity.pdbx_description
1 polymer ?
#
loop_
_entity_poly.entity_id
_entity_poly.type
_entity_poly.pdbx_seq_one_letter_code
_entity_poly.pdbx_strand_id
1 'polypeptide(L)'
;MAGSTLLFDNAFIVSLKQLSCSERFPWYILAATALSACNFPHEIPAIYRYALEHDARDQASQLVLTHKMREALFKGSLLGGLPKGINALRAIKNALPDHLHEDPSPRVKEKLSSSQIEERGKEFFNRTYGKVAERILKNITSSYKDLGDAAIKTIYGSVMSNVQILSPRETSLVMIATLIPLDVPPQLRGHLKGGLNNGATMEEIRAARAISMAVCQKCGVKWRGEVSNL
;
A
#
# COMPACT_ATOMS: atom_id res chain seq x y z
N MET A 1 32.36 -7.83 8.66
CA MET A 1 30.96 -7.51 8.29
C MET A 1 30.28 -8.83 7.99
N ALA A 2 29.44 -9.33 8.89
CA ALA A 2 28.69 -10.55 8.65
C ALA A 2 27.72 -10.29 7.49
N GLY A 3 27.84 -11.04 6.40
CA GLY A 3 26.89 -10.99 5.30
C GLY A 3 25.53 -11.39 5.86
N SER A 4 24.65 -10.41 6.10
CA SER A 4 23.31 -10.69 6.58
C SER A 4 22.59 -11.45 5.47
N THR A 5 22.39 -12.74 5.67
CA THR A 5 21.47 -13.53 4.86
C THR A 5 20.12 -12.79 4.84
N LEU A 6 19.60 -12.52 3.65
CA LEU A 6 18.29 -11.91 3.49
C LEU A 6 17.27 -12.73 4.27
N LEU A 7 16.42 -12.04 5.03
CA LEU A 7 15.35 -12.67 5.78
C LEU A 7 14.31 -13.27 4.82
N PHE A 8 14.14 -12.68 3.64
CA PHE A 8 13.18 -13.08 2.61
C PHE A 8 13.89 -13.85 1.50
N ASP A 9 14.18 -15.12 1.77
CA ASP A 9 14.67 -16.05 0.76
C ASP A 9 13.61 -16.35 -0.33
N ASN A 10 14.05 -16.99 -1.42
CA ASN A 10 13.18 -17.34 -2.54
C ASN A 10 12.00 -18.22 -2.13
N ALA A 11 12.19 -19.16 -1.19
CA ALA A 11 11.11 -20.04 -0.73
C ALA A 11 10.01 -19.24 -0.04
N PHE A 12 10.37 -18.28 0.80
CA PHE A 12 9.42 -17.40 1.45
C PHE A 12 8.71 -16.49 0.45
N ILE A 13 9.43 -15.90 -0.52
CA ILE A 13 8.82 -15.07 -1.57
C ILE A 13 7.80 -15.86 -2.40
N VAL A 14 8.14 -17.09 -2.78
CA VAL A 14 7.21 -18.02 -3.47
C VAL A 14 5.96 -18.27 -2.62
N SER A 15 6.13 -18.50 -1.31
CA SER A 15 4.99 -18.71 -0.40
C SER A 15 4.06 -17.49 -0.34
N LEU A 16 4.59 -16.27 -0.40
CA LEU A 16 3.77 -15.05 -0.47
C LEU A 16 2.99 -14.97 -1.78
N LYS A 17 3.61 -15.31 -2.92
CA LYS A 17 2.92 -15.35 -4.22
C LYS A 17 1.81 -16.40 -4.23
N GLN A 18 2.01 -17.54 -3.58
CA GLN A 18 0.99 -18.61 -3.47
C GLN A 18 -0.26 -18.20 -2.67
N LEU A 19 -0.17 -17.14 -1.84
CA LEU A 19 -1.35 -16.56 -1.17
C LEU A 19 -2.22 -15.71 -2.11
N SER A 20 -1.80 -15.50 -3.36
CA SER A 20 -2.58 -14.76 -4.35
C SER A 20 -3.87 -15.49 -4.71
N CYS A 21 -4.99 -14.75 -4.73
CA CYS A 21 -6.29 -15.31 -5.10
C CYS A 21 -6.57 -15.30 -6.62
N SER A 22 -5.72 -14.66 -7.43
CA SER A 22 -5.79 -14.67 -8.89
C SER A 22 -4.46 -14.26 -9.52
N GLU A 23 -4.27 -14.51 -10.82
CA GLU A 23 -3.05 -14.10 -11.55
C GLU A 23 -2.83 -12.58 -11.56
N ARG A 24 -3.92 -11.78 -11.54
CA ARG A 24 -3.83 -10.32 -11.56
C ARG A 24 -3.75 -9.72 -10.15
N PHE A 25 -3.66 -10.55 -9.11
CA PHE A 25 -3.59 -10.09 -7.73
C PHE A 25 -2.21 -9.48 -7.43
N PRO A 26 -2.13 -8.25 -6.90
CA PRO A 26 -0.88 -7.51 -6.82
C PRO A 26 -0.08 -7.89 -5.56
N TRP A 27 0.23 -9.18 -5.35
CA TRP A 27 0.86 -9.68 -4.12
C TRP A 27 2.15 -8.93 -3.73
N TYR A 28 2.98 -8.57 -4.72
CA TYR A 28 4.28 -7.94 -4.52
C TYR A 28 4.19 -6.54 -3.91
N ILE A 29 3.19 -5.73 -4.29
CA ILE A 29 3.02 -4.39 -3.68
C ILE A 29 2.50 -4.48 -2.25
N LEU A 30 1.71 -5.51 -1.94
CA LEU A 30 1.19 -5.73 -0.58
C LEU A 30 2.30 -6.21 0.36
N ALA A 31 3.16 -7.11 -0.12
CA ALA A 31 4.33 -7.56 0.63
C ALA A 31 5.33 -6.41 0.87
N ALA A 32 5.63 -5.62 -0.17
CA ALA A 32 6.54 -4.48 -0.08
C ALA A 32 6.02 -3.36 0.84
N THR A 33 4.73 -3.08 0.83
CA THR A 33 4.13 -2.06 1.72
C THR A 33 4.10 -2.52 3.17
N ALA A 34 3.83 -3.80 3.43
CA ALA A 34 3.98 -4.37 4.76
C ALA A 34 5.43 -4.31 5.26
N LEU A 35 6.41 -4.69 4.43
CA LEU A 35 7.84 -4.57 4.75
C LEU A 35 8.26 -3.13 5.07
N SER A 36 7.78 -2.18 4.27
CA SER A 36 8.00 -0.74 4.52
C SER A 36 7.48 -0.34 5.89
N ALA A 37 6.24 -0.70 6.23
CA ALA A 37 5.65 -0.41 7.54
C ALA A 37 6.36 -1.13 8.71
N CYS A 38 6.86 -2.34 8.49
CA CYS A 38 7.71 -3.08 9.43
C CYS A 38 9.13 -2.48 9.57
N ASN A 39 9.53 -1.53 8.73
CA ASN A 39 10.88 -0.95 8.66
C ASN A 39 11.98 -1.93 8.19
N PHE A 40 11.66 -2.77 7.19
CA PHE A 40 12.61 -3.69 6.52
C PHE A 40 12.81 -3.31 5.04
N PRO A 41 13.34 -2.11 4.73
CA PRO A 41 13.48 -1.64 3.36
C PRO A 41 14.49 -2.46 2.53
N HIS A 42 15.44 -3.13 3.18
CA HIS A 42 16.49 -3.92 2.52
C HIS A 42 15.97 -5.25 1.93
N GLU A 43 14.80 -5.73 2.38
CA GLU A 43 14.17 -6.95 1.87
C GLU A 43 13.31 -6.69 0.63
N ILE A 44 12.87 -5.44 0.42
CA ILE A 44 11.97 -5.05 -0.68
C ILE A 44 12.57 -5.34 -2.07
N PRO A 45 13.87 -5.10 -2.34
CA PRO A 45 14.48 -5.42 -3.64
C PRO A 45 14.35 -6.89 -4.06
N ALA A 46 14.37 -7.83 -3.11
CA ALA A 46 14.24 -9.26 -3.43
C ALA A 46 12.85 -9.58 -3.99
N ILE A 47 11.79 -9.07 -3.36
CA ILE A 47 10.42 -9.19 -3.85
C ILE A 47 10.26 -8.50 -5.21
N TYR A 48 10.83 -7.31 -5.36
CA TYR A 48 10.74 -6.54 -6.61
C TYR A 48 11.38 -7.29 -7.79
N ARG A 49 12.60 -7.81 -7.63
CA ARG A 49 13.28 -8.59 -8.68
C ARG A 49 12.51 -9.86 -9.02
N TYR A 50 12.05 -10.59 -8.02
CA TYR A 50 11.25 -11.79 -8.24
C TYR A 50 9.97 -11.47 -9.04
N ALA A 51 9.27 -10.39 -8.71
CA ALA A 51 8.07 -9.97 -9.43
C ALA A 51 8.38 -9.50 -10.86
N LEU A 52 9.49 -8.79 -11.09
CA LEU A 52 9.93 -8.44 -12.45
C LEU A 52 10.20 -9.67 -13.31
N GLU A 53 10.82 -10.70 -12.74
CA GLU A 53 11.17 -11.93 -13.45
C GLU A 53 9.96 -12.83 -13.73
N HIS A 54 8.98 -12.89 -12.81
CA HIS A 54 7.92 -13.89 -12.82
C HIS A 54 6.52 -13.34 -13.13
N ASP A 55 6.30 -12.03 -13.04
CA ASP A 55 4.98 -11.40 -13.26
C ASP A 55 4.97 -10.40 -14.42
N ALA A 56 6.14 -9.94 -14.88
CA ALA A 56 6.26 -9.13 -16.09
C ALA A 56 6.70 -9.98 -17.29
N ARG A 57 6.14 -9.70 -18.46
CA ARG A 57 6.38 -10.45 -19.71
C ARG A 57 7.32 -9.73 -20.68
N ASP A 58 7.41 -8.41 -20.54
CA ASP A 58 8.12 -7.50 -21.45
C ASP A 58 8.50 -6.20 -20.70
N GLN A 59 9.27 -5.33 -21.35
CA GLN A 59 9.68 -4.05 -20.74
C GLN A 59 8.49 -3.16 -20.37
N ALA A 60 7.39 -3.19 -21.13
CA ALA A 60 6.20 -2.39 -20.84
C ALA A 60 5.51 -2.84 -19.54
N SER A 61 5.37 -4.14 -19.33
CA SER A 61 4.82 -4.70 -18.09
C SER A 61 5.76 -4.55 -16.90
N GLN A 62 7.08 -4.57 -17.11
CA GLN A 62 8.07 -4.21 -16.08
C GLN A 62 7.91 -2.75 -15.63
N LEU A 63 7.66 -1.84 -16.57
CA LEU A 63 7.37 -0.42 -16.29
C LEU A 63 6.13 -0.27 -15.43
N VAL A 64 5.03 -0.92 -15.82
CA VAL A 64 3.76 -0.92 -15.06
C VAL A 64 3.96 -1.46 -13.64
N LEU A 65 4.66 -2.59 -13.51
CA LEU A 65 4.97 -3.21 -12.21
C LEU A 65 5.76 -2.25 -11.32
N THR A 66 6.77 -1.60 -11.88
CA THR A 66 7.64 -0.63 -11.19
C THR A 66 6.85 0.59 -10.73
N HIS A 67 5.97 1.11 -11.58
CA HIS A 67 5.06 2.19 -11.22
C HIS A 67 4.14 1.80 -10.07
N LYS A 68 3.53 0.61 -10.12
CA LYS A 68 2.68 0.12 -9.03
C LYS A 68 3.46 -0.04 -7.73
N MET A 69 4.68 -0.56 -7.78
CA MET A 69 5.56 -0.69 -6.62
C MET A 69 5.86 0.67 -5.97
N ARG A 70 6.32 1.65 -6.76
CA ARG A 70 6.62 3.01 -6.28
C ARG A 70 5.37 3.68 -5.71
N GLU A 71 4.24 3.59 -6.42
CA GLU A 71 2.98 4.20 -5.99
C GLU A 71 2.45 3.57 -4.71
N ALA A 72 2.52 2.24 -4.56
CA ALA A 72 2.08 1.55 -3.36
C ALA A 72 2.93 1.95 -2.14
N LEU A 73 4.26 1.99 -2.29
CA LEU A 73 5.16 2.44 -1.23
C LEU A 73 4.92 3.91 -0.85
N PHE A 74 4.68 4.77 -1.84
CA PHE A 74 4.32 6.16 -1.60
C PHE A 74 2.99 6.27 -0.84
N LYS A 75 1.89 5.69 -1.35
CA LYS A 75 0.58 5.71 -0.66
C LYS A 75 0.66 5.11 0.74
N GLY A 76 1.32 3.97 0.90
CA GLY A 76 1.54 3.32 2.19
C GLY A 76 2.32 4.20 3.18
N SER A 77 3.30 4.98 2.72
CA SER A 77 4.11 5.83 3.61
C SER A 77 3.30 6.91 4.36
N LEU A 78 2.17 7.36 3.83
CA LEU A 78 1.29 8.33 4.49
C LEU A 78 0.59 7.73 5.73
N LEU A 79 0.49 6.40 5.81
CA LEU A 79 -0.04 5.68 6.98
C LEU A 79 1.10 5.08 7.81
N GLY A 80 2.06 4.42 7.16
CA GLY A 80 3.16 3.69 7.81
C GLY A 80 4.32 4.55 8.31
N GLY A 81 4.34 5.83 7.94
CA GLY A 81 5.37 6.81 8.29
C GLY A 81 6.28 7.16 7.11
N LEU A 82 6.38 8.46 6.81
CA LEU A 82 7.18 8.99 5.71
C LEU A 82 8.66 8.54 5.75
N PRO A 83 9.38 8.53 6.89
CA PRO A 83 10.77 8.08 6.91
C PRO A 83 10.95 6.63 6.43
N LYS A 84 10.03 5.73 6.77
CA LYS A 84 10.05 4.33 6.31
C LYS A 84 9.79 4.24 4.81
N GLY A 85 8.83 5.02 4.31
CA GLY A 85 8.55 5.16 2.88
C GLY A 85 9.75 5.68 2.08
N ILE A 86 10.46 6.69 2.57
CA ILE A 86 11.68 7.23 1.96
C ILE A 86 12.74 6.13 1.83
N ASN A 87 12.97 5.37 2.91
CA ASN A 87 13.93 4.26 2.89
C ASN A 87 13.52 3.17 1.90
N ALA A 88 12.24 2.80 1.85
CA ALA A 88 11.72 1.80 0.93
C ALA A 88 11.85 2.23 -0.54
N LEU A 89 11.46 3.47 -0.87
CA LEU A 89 11.58 4.01 -2.23
C LEU A 89 13.04 4.16 -2.66
N ARG A 90 13.94 4.51 -1.74
CA ARG A 90 15.39 4.52 -2.00
C ARG A 90 15.93 3.12 -2.28
N ALA A 91 15.49 2.10 -1.52
CA ALA A 91 15.86 0.72 -1.76
C ALA A 91 15.41 0.23 -3.15
N ILE A 92 14.19 0.60 -3.56
CA ILE A 92 13.71 0.34 -4.93
C ILE A 92 14.55 1.08 -5.96
N LYS A 93 14.80 2.38 -5.80
CA LYS A 93 15.61 3.18 -6.73
C LYS A 93 16.97 2.53 -7.02
N ASN A 94 17.62 1.99 -5.99
CA ASN A 94 18.94 1.37 -6.11
C ASN A 94 18.90 -0.05 -6.73
N ALA A 95 17.71 -0.64 -6.88
CA ALA A 95 17.51 -1.99 -7.40
C ALA A 95 16.85 -2.01 -8.79
N LEU A 96 16.64 -0.84 -9.41
CA LEU A 96 16.06 -0.74 -10.74
C LEU A 96 17.06 -1.24 -11.79
N PRO A 97 16.60 -1.96 -12.82
CA PRO A 97 17.29 -2.08 -14.10
C PRO A 97 17.46 -0.72 -14.79
N ASP A 98 18.55 -0.55 -15.54
CA ASP A 98 18.92 0.71 -16.23
C ASP A 98 17.78 1.31 -17.05
N HIS A 99 17.02 0.48 -17.80
CA HIS A 99 15.92 0.95 -18.65
C HIS A 99 14.70 1.49 -17.88
N LEU A 100 14.68 1.41 -16.55
CA LEU A 100 13.59 1.86 -15.67
C LEU A 100 13.97 3.09 -14.80
N HIS A 101 15.17 3.65 -14.99
CA HIS A 101 15.65 4.80 -14.21
C HIS A 101 15.01 6.14 -14.64
N GLU A 102 14.85 6.38 -15.94
CA GLU A 102 14.41 7.67 -16.50
C GLU A 102 12.92 7.68 -16.88
N ASP A 103 12.06 7.24 -15.96
CA ASP A 103 10.62 7.16 -16.21
C ASP A 103 9.83 8.16 -15.34
N PRO A 104 9.22 9.20 -15.93
CA PRO A 104 8.49 10.21 -15.19
C PRO A 104 7.17 9.65 -14.65
N SER A 105 6.88 9.95 -13.37
CA SER A 105 5.62 9.51 -12.76
C SER A 105 4.40 10.01 -13.56
N PRO A 106 3.40 9.14 -13.83
CA PRO A 106 2.13 9.54 -14.42
C PRO A 106 1.43 10.70 -13.68
N ARG A 107 1.68 10.85 -12.37
CA ARG A 107 1.14 11.94 -11.53
C ARG A 107 1.54 13.34 -12.01
N VAL A 108 2.69 13.49 -12.69
CA VAL A 108 3.23 14.81 -13.12
C VAL A 108 2.28 15.56 -14.06
N LYS A 109 1.34 14.86 -14.71
CA LYS A 109 0.39 15.44 -15.66
C LYS A 109 -0.91 15.95 -15.01
N GLU A 110 -1.11 15.75 -13.71
CA GLU A 110 -2.36 16.13 -13.02
C GLU A 110 -2.45 17.66 -12.82
N LYS A 111 -3.51 18.27 -13.38
CA LYS A 111 -3.81 19.71 -13.26
C LYS A 111 -5.16 19.91 -12.59
N LEU A 112 -5.24 19.63 -11.29
CA LEU A 112 -6.45 19.85 -10.49
C LEU A 112 -6.26 21.07 -9.57
N SER A 113 -7.31 21.87 -9.43
CA SER A 113 -7.40 22.91 -8.41
C SER A 113 -7.54 22.31 -7.01
N SER A 114 -7.23 23.10 -5.97
CA SER A 114 -7.42 22.67 -4.57
C SER A 114 -8.86 22.23 -4.26
N SER A 115 -9.86 22.88 -4.88
CA SER A 115 -11.28 22.52 -4.75
C SER A 115 -11.56 21.12 -5.33
N GLN A 116 -11.07 20.84 -6.53
CA GLN A 116 -11.26 19.53 -7.18
C GLN A 116 -10.55 18.40 -6.41
N ILE A 117 -9.36 18.69 -5.86
CA ILE A 117 -8.63 17.74 -4.99
C ILE A 117 -9.44 17.44 -3.72
N GLU A 118 -10.00 18.47 -3.09
CA GLU A 118 -10.84 18.32 -1.90
C GLU A 118 -12.11 17.51 -2.19
N GLU A 119 -12.82 17.81 -3.30
CA GLU A 119 -14.02 17.09 -3.73
C GLU A 119 -13.74 15.61 -3.98
N ARG A 120 -12.71 15.30 -4.79
CA ARG A 120 -12.27 13.93 -5.06
C ARG A 120 -11.87 13.19 -3.78
N GLY A 121 -11.23 13.90 -2.84
CA GLY A 121 -10.88 13.36 -1.53
C GLY A 121 -12.11 12.97 -0.70
N LYS A 122 -13.12 13.85 -0.64
CA LYS A 122 -14.40 13.57 0.02
C LYS A 122 -15.11 12.39 -0.63
N GLU A 123 -15.14 12.31 -1.95
CA GLU A 123 -15.77 11.20 -2.68
C GLU A 123 -15.11 9.87 -2.32
N PHE A 124 -13.78 9.77 -2.42
CA PHE A 124 -13.07 8.54 -2.09
C PHE A 124 -13.21 8.16 -0.62
N PHE A 125 -13.18 9.14 0.29
CA PHE A 125 -13.39 8.93 1.72
C PHE A 125 -14.81 8.39 1.99
N ASN A 126 -15.83 9.01 1.41
CA ASN A 126 -17.23 8.60 1.55
C ASN A 126 -17.47 7.22 0.97
N ARG A 127 -16.88 6.91 -0.19
CA ARG A 127 -16.93 5.56 -0.76
C ARG A 127 -16.28 4.53 0.17
N THR A 128 -15.11 4.85 0.72
CA THR A 128 -14.38 3.96 1.62
C THR A 128 -15.20 3.65 2.89
N TYR A 129 -15.74 4.66 3.57
CA TYR A 129 -16.40 4.46 4.86
C TYR A 129 -17.93 4.29 4.79
N GLY A 130 -18.55 4.56 3.64
CA GLY A 130 -19.99 4.42 3.43
C GLY A 130 -20.81 5.20 4.45
N LYS A 131 -21.84 4.56 5.02
CA LYS A 131 -22.81 5.18 5.94
C LYS A 131 -22.19 5.80 7.20
N VAL A 132 -20.98 5.41 7.58
CA VAL A 132 -20.30 5.93 8.78
C VAL A 132 -19.27 7.02 8.48
N ALA A 133 -19.10 7.41 7.21
CA ALA A 133 -18.10 8.38 6.78
C ALA A 133 -18.22 9.72 7.52
N GLU A 134 -19.41 10.31 7.57
CA GLU A 134 -19.64 11.59 8.26
C GLU A 134 -19.23 11.52 9.73
N ARG A 135 -19.64 10.44 10.43
CA ARG A 135 -19.28 10.24 11.85
C ARG A 135 -17.78 10.12 12.04
N ILE A 136 -17.09 9.37 11.19
CA ILE A 136 -15.63 9.21 11.26
C ILE A 136 -14.94 10.55 11.03
N LEU A 137 -15.32 11.28 9.98
CA LEU A 137 -14.73 12.58 9.68
C LEU A 137 -14.99 13.58 10.81
N LYS A 138 -16.21 13.63 11.36
CA LYS A 138 -16.55 14.47 12.51
C LYS A 138 -15.66 14.18 13.71
N ASN A 139 -15.42 12.91 14.03
CA ASN A 139 -14.56 12.50 15.14
C ASN A 139 -13.08 12.88 14.94
N ILE A 140 -12.57 12.75 13.71
CA ILE A 140 -11.21 13.18 13.36
C ILE A 140 -11.10 14.70 13.53
N THR A 141 -12.01 15.45 12.92
CA THR A 141 -12.02 16.93 12.94
C THR A 141 -12.24 17.49 14.35
N SER A 142 -13.06 16.85 15.18
CA SER A 142 -13.28 17.29 16.57
C SER A 142 -12.06 17.08 17.46
N SER A 143 -11.16 16.17 17.10
CA SER A 143 -9.90 15.97 17.81
C SER A 143 -8.93 17.11 17.50
N TYR A 144 -8.84 17.48 16.22
CA TYR A 144 -8.11 18.65 15.75
C TYR A 144 -8.54 18.99 14.31
N LYS A 145 -8.94 20.24 14.06
CA LYS A 145 -9.46 20.65 12.75
C LYS A 145 -8.47 20.38 11.60
N ASP A 146 -7.20 20.70 11.82
CA ASP A 146 -6.18 20.55 10.77
C ASP A 146 -5.93 19.07 10.44
N LEU A 147 -6.16 18.15 11.39
CA LEU A 147 -6.12 16.72 11.11
C LEU A 147 -7.25 16.30 10.16
N GLY A 148 -8.46 16.82 10.36
CA GLY A 148 -9.58 16.60 9.45
C GLY A 148 -9.32 17.17 8.05
N ASP A 149 -8.79 18.40 7.98
CA ASP A 149 -8.44 19.04 6.72
C ASP A 149 -7.32 18.29 5.99
N ALA A 150 -6.27 17.88 6.69
CA ALA A 150 -5.18 17.10 6.11
C ALA A 150 -5.65 15.72 5.65
N ALA A 151 -6.55 15.07 6.39
CA ALA A 151 -7.15 13.80 5.99
C ALA A 151 -7.86 13.94 4.63
N ILE A 152 -8.73 14.94 4.47
CA ILE A 152 -9.51 15.09 3.23
C ILE A 152 -8.67 15.64 2.08
N LYS A 153 -7.97 16.75 2.28
CA LYS A 153 -7.32 17.48 1.19
C LYS A 153 -6.01 16.81 0.78
N THR A 154 -5.18 16.44 1.75
CA THR A 154 -3.83 15.92 1.49
C THR A 154 -3.86 14.41 1.30
N ILE A 155 -4.33 13.66 2.30
CA ILE A 155 -4.23 12.19 2.29
C ILE A 155 -5.20 11.62 1.27
N TYR A 156 -6.50 11.89 1.40
CA TYR A 156 -7.49 11.34 0.48
C TYR A 156 -7.49 12.07 -0.87
N GLY A 157 -7.48 13.39 -0.88
CA GLY A 157 -7.57 14.22 -2.09
C GLY A 157 -6.35 14.08 -3.02
N SER A 158 -5.14 14.35 -2.51
CA SER A 158 -3.94 14.33 -3.35
C SER A 158 -3.37 12.93 -3.56
N VAL A 159 -3.44 12.05 -2.55
CA VAL A 159 -2.70 10.78 -2.56
C VAL A 159 -3.60 9.58 -2.84
N MET A 160 -4.58 9.27 -1.98
CA MET A 160 -5.34 8.02 -2.08
C MET A 160 -6.26 8.00 -3.30
N SER A 161 -6.96 9.10 -3.58
CA SER A 161 -7.93 9.18 -4.66
C SER A 161 -7.32 9.39 -6.06
N ASN A 162 -6.01 9.66 -6.16
CA ASN A 162 -5.32 9.58 -7.44
C ASN A 162 -5.17 8.11 -7.83
N VAL A 163 -5.92 7.68 -8.84
CA VAL A 163 -6.01 6.29 -9.29
C VAL A 163 -5.44 6.06 -10.69
N GLN A 164 -4.52 6.92 -11.11
CA GLN A 164 -3.88 6.81 -12.43
C GLN A 164 -2.94 5.60 -12.52
N ILE A 165 -2.39 5.13 -11.39
CA ILE A 165 -1.44 4.00 -11.33
C ILE A 165 -2.05 2.81 -10.58
N LEU A 166 -2.60 3.05 -9.38
CA LEU A 166 -3.32 2.05 -8.60
C LEU A 166 -4.82 2.34 -8.63
N SER A 167 -5.61 1.35 -8.99
CA SER A 167 -7.08 1.40 -8.92
C SER A 167 -7.58 1.69 -7.49
N PRO A 168 -8.86 2.10 -7.29
CA PRO A 168 -9.45 2.22 -5.96
C PRO A 168 -9.32 0.94 -5.12
N ARG A 169 -9.49 -0.21 -5.78
CA ARG A 169 -9.31 -1.55 -5.23
C ARG A 169 -7.89 -1.75 -4.71
N GLU A 170 -6.89 -1.60 -5.58
CA GLU A 170 -5.47 -1.80 -5.21
C GLU A 170 -5.02 -0.82 -4.12
N THR A 171 -5.47 0.44 -4.21
CA THR A 171 -5.22 1.45 -3.17
C THR A 171 -5.74 0.99 -1.81
N SER A 172 -6.95 0.43 -1.76
CA SER A 172 -7.53 -0.07 -0.50
C SER A 172 -6.77 -1.28 0.05
N LEU A 173 -6.34 -2.20 -0.82
CA LEU A 173 -5.50 -3.34 -0.42
C LEU A 173 -4.15 -2.87 0.15
N VAL A 174 -3.53 -1.85 -0.45
CA VAL A 174 -2.29 -1.23 0.07
C VAL A 174 -2.52 -0.60 1.44
N MET A 175 -3.65 0.09 1.66
CA MET A 175 -3.98 0.65 2.98
C MET A 175 -4.14 -0.46 4.03
N ILE A 176 -4.86 -1.54 3.70
CA ILE A 176 -5.00 -2.72 4.57
C ILE A 176 -3.62 -3.31 4.91
N ALA A 177 -2.79 -3.55 3.90
CA ALA A 177 -1.47 -4.14 4.06
C ALA A 177 -0.53 -3.29 4.92
N THR A 178 -0.69 -1.97 4.85
CA THR A 178 0.08 -1.01 5.65
C THR A 178 -0.40 -0.93 7.10
N LEU A 179 -1.70 -1.03 7.35
CA LEU A 179 -2.27 -0.87 8.70
C LEU A 179 -2.06 -2.09 9.60
N ILE A 180 -1.91 -3.28 9.02
CA ILE A 180 -1.68 -4.53 9.78
C ILE A 180 -0.40 -4.46 10.63
N PRO A 181 0.79 -4.12 10.08
CA PRO A 181 2.01 -3.95 10.87
C PRO A 181 1.94 -2.89 11.98
N LEU A 182 1.03 -1.92 11.88
CA LEU A 182 0.95 -0.77 12.79
C LEU A 182 0.12 -1.05 14.05
N ASP A 183 -0.59 -2.17 14.09
CA ASP A 183 -1.46 -2.56 15.22
C ASP A 183 -2.48 -1.47 15.61
N VAL A 184 -3.25 -1.01 14.60
CA VAL A 184 -4.28 0.04 14.73
C VAL A 184 -5.69 -0.49 14.38
N PRO A 185 -6.32 -1.32 15.25
CA PRO A 185 -7.57 -2.02 14.93
C PRO A 185 -8.75 -1.14 14.47
N PRO A 186 -9.01 0.06 15.04
CA PRO A 186 -10.13 0.90 14.60
C PRO A 186 -10.01 1.32 13.13
N GLN A 187 -8.80 1.70 12.70
CA GLN A 187 -8.51 2.09 11.32
C GLN A 187 -8.58 0.86 10.41
N LEU A 188 -7.97 -0.25 10.81
CA LEU A 188 -7.98 -1.48 10.01
C LEU A 188 -9.41 -1.97 9.72
N ARG A 189 -10.32 -1.98 10.71
CA ARG A 189 -11.72 -2.39 10.49
C ARG A 189 -12.43 -1.54 9.44
N GLY A 190 -12.25 -0.22 9.48
CA GLY A 190 -12.83 0.68 8.49
C GLY A 190 -12.31 0.38 7.08
N HIS A 191 -11.00 0.16 6.94
CA HIS A 191 -10.37 -0.13 5.66
C HIS A 191 -10.67 -1.52 5.11
N LEU A 192 -10.89 -2.51 5.97
CA LEU A 192 -11.37 -3.83 5.56
C LEU A 192 -12.74 -3.72 4.88
N LYS A 193 -13.71 -3.03 5.50
CA LYS A 193 -15.01 -2.80 4.86
C LYS A 193 -14.89 -1.89 3.64
N GLY A 194 -14.03 -0.89 3.71
CA GLY A 194 -13.76 0.03 2.61
C GLY A 194 -13.14 -0.63 1.38
N GLY A 195 -12.36 -1.70 1.56
CA GLY A 195 -11.88 -2.54 0.46
C GLY A 195 -13.03 -3.06 -0.40
N LEU A 196 -14.07 -3.61 0.24
CA LEU A 196 -15.28 -4.08 -0.46
C LEU A 196 -15.97 -2.93 -1.20
N ASN A 197 -16.13 -1.77 -0.56
CA ASN A 197 -16.78 -0.61 -1.18
C ASN A 197 -15.97 -0.05 -2.38
N ASN A 198 -14.65 -0.24 -2.38
CA ASN A 198 -13.74 0.16 -3.45
C ASN A 198 -13.53 -0.93 -4.52
N GLY A 199 -14.29 -2.03 -4.45
CA GLY A 199 -14.34 -3.07 -5.48
C GLY A 199 -13.39 -4.24 -5.26
N ALA A 200 -12.81 -4.41 -4.07
CA ALA A 200 -12.11 -5.64 -3.72
C ALA A 200 -13.11 -6.75 -3.38
N THR A 201 -12.75 -8.00 -3.67
CA THR A 201 -13.50 -9.15 -3.18
C THR A 201 -13.12 -9.50 -1.74
N MET A 202 -13.96 -10.30 -1.08
CA MET A 202 -13.64 -10.86 0.24
C MET A 202 -12.35 -11.70 0.20
N GLU A 203 -12.14 -12.44 -0.88
CA GLU A 203 -10.95 -13.27 -1.11
C GLU A 203 -9.69 -12.42 -1.26
N GLU A 204 -9.74 -11.34 -2.02
CA GLU A 204 -8.63 -10.39 -2.18
C GLU A 204 -8.24 -9.75 -0.85
N ILE A 205 -9.22 -9.39 -0.01
CA ILE A 205 -8.98 -8.83 1.31
C ILE A 205 -8.35 -9.86 2.26
N ARG A 206 -8.82 -11.12 2.22
CA ARG A 206 -8.23 -12.21 2.99
C ARG A 206 -6.80 -12.50 2.55
N ALA A 207 -6.53 -12.53 1.24
CA ALA A 207 -5.19 -12.69 0.68
C ALA A 207 -4.26 -11.54 1.09
N ALA A 208 -4.73 -10.28 1.02
CA ALA A 208 -3.96 -9.13 1.48
C ALA A 208 -3.61 -9.22 2.97
N ARG A 209 -4.59 -9.59 3.81
CA ARG A 209 -4.35 -9.85 5.24
C ARG A 209 -3.30 -10.94 5.44
N ALA A 210 -3.44 -12.08 4.76
CA ALA A 210 -2.55 -13.23 4.90
C ALA A 210 -1.10 -12.87 4.53
N ILE A 211 -0.89 -12.20 3.39
CA ILE A 211 0.44 -11.74 2.96
C ILE A 211 1.05 -10.80 3.99
N SER A 212 0.31 -9.78 4.42
CA SER A 212 0.84 -8.80 5.38
C SER A 212 1.12 -9.42 6.74
N MET A 213 0.30 -10.36 7.21
CA MET A 213 0.54 -11.09 8.45
C MET A 213 1.76 -12.00 8.35
N ALA A 214 1.95 -12.71 7.23
CA ALA A 214 3.14 -13.53 7.00
C ALA A 214 4.42 -12.67 7.00
N VAL A 215 4.40 -11.51 6.33
CA VAL A 215 5.49 -10.52 6.37
C VAL A 215 5.76 -10.07 7.81
N CYS A 216 4.72 -9.67 8.55
CA CYS A 216 4.83 -9.22 9.94
C CYS A 216 5.46 -10.29 10.84
N GLN A 217 5.01 -11.54 10.74
CA GLN A 217 5.55 -12.66 11.50
C GLN A 217 7.02 -12.89 11.18
N LYS A 218 7.38 -12.90 9.89
CA LYS A 218 8.77 -13.05 9.46
C LYS A 218 9.65 -11.91 9.99
N CYS A 219 9.13 -10.68 10.02
CA CYS A 219 9.77 -9.49 10.58
C CYS A 219 9.75 -9.41 12.13
N GLY A 220 9.13 -10.37 12.83
CA GLY A 220 9.07 -10.39 14.30
C GLY A 220 8.09 -9.40 14.92
N VAL A 221 7.11 -8.90 14.18
CA VAL A 221 6.05 -8.01 14.70
C VAL A 221 5.17 -8.77 15.69
N LYS A 222 4.90 -8.15 16.85
CA LYS A 222 3.98 -8.66 17.88
C LYS A 222 2.78 -7.72 18.01
N TRP A 223 1.59 -8.20 17.68
CA TRP A 223 0.34 -7.46 17.90
C TRP A 223 -0.10 -7.57 19.36
N ARG A 224 -0.78 -6.53 19.87
CA ARG A 224 -1.34 -6.51 21.23
C ARG A 224 -2.57 -7.41 21.39
N GLY A 225 -3.21 -7.78 20.28
CA GLY A 225 -4.36 -8.66 20.25
C GLY A 225 -4.58 -9.25 18.87
N GLU A 226 -5.76 -9.82 18.64
CA GLU A 226 -6.11 -10.37 17.33
C GLU A 226 -6.15 -9.29 16.24
N VAL A 227 -5.52 -9.58 15.10
CA VAL A 227 -5.57 -8.71 13.93
C VAL A 227 -6.98 -8.73 13.35
N SER A 228 -7.65 -7.57 13.32
CA SER A 228 -9.03 -7.42 12.81
C SER A 228 -9.26 -8.16 11.50
N ASN A 229 -10.41 -8.83 11.38
CA ASN A 229 -10.93 -9.50 10.19
C ASN A 229 -12.24 -8.85 9.72
N LEU A 230 -12.73 -9.28 8.55
CA LEU A 230 -14.06 -8.93 8.02
C LEU A 230 -15.13 -9.86 8.58
#